data_AF-A0A7R9AG32-F1
#
_entry.id   AF-A0A7R9AG32-F1
#
_cell.length_a   1.000
_cell.length_b   1.000
_cell.length_c   1.000
_cell.angle_alpha   90.00
_cell.angle_beta   90.00
_cell.angle_gamma   90.00
#
_symmetry.space_group_name_H-M   'P 1'
#
loop_
_entity.id
_entity.type
_entity.pdbx_description
1 polymer ?
#
loop_
_entity_poly.entity_id
_entity_poly.type
_entity_poly.pdbx_seq_one_letter_code
_entity_poly.pdbx_strand_id
1 'polypeptide(L)'
;MVAIQPRMMPKGMVNGTSGAEKTQRYFRIPFVRPSDQQRDLSHPQKGWWYAHFEGPWIARQMEIHPEKEPVLLVAGRDDMQMCELNLEETGLTRKRGAEILEQEFEREWKKHGGSSYVPSPTQRPARR
;
A
#
# COMPACT_ATOMS: atom_id res chain seq x y z
N MET A 1 -5.62 13.97 -5.89
CA MET A 1 -4.53 13.62 -4.96
C MET A 1 -5.03 12.44 -4.15
N VAL A 2 -4.28 11.33 -4.06
CA VAL A 2 -4.65 10.29 -3.09
C VAL A 2 -4.26 10.87 -1.74
N ALA A 3 -5.23 11.44 -1.02
CA ALA A 3 -5.01 11.97 0.32
C ALA A 3 -4.85 10.75 1.23
N ILE A 4 -3.61 10.37 1.51
CA ILE A 4 -3.30 9.32 2.46
C ILE A 4 -3.28 9.99 3.83
N GLN A 5 -4.42 9.90 4.51
CA GLN A 5 -4.53 10.35 5.90
C GLN A 5 -4.00 9.26 6.84
N PRO A 6 -3.37 9.65 7.97
CA PRO A 6 -2.84 8.72 8.94
C PRO A 6 -3.98 7.97 9.67
N ARG A 7 -3.88 6.64 9.74
CA ARG A 7 -4.89 5.79 10.36
C ARG A 7 -5.04 6.05 11.86
N MET A 8 -6.25 6.38 12.30
CA MET A 8 -6.67 6.25 13.71
C MET A 8 -7.35 4.89 13.90
N MET A 9 -6.78 4.01 14.73
CA MET A 9 -7.29 2.64 14.91
C MET A 9 -8.68 2.66 15.59
N PRO A 10 -9.70 1.92 15.10
CA PRO A 10 -10.79 1.50 15.97
C PRO A 10 -10.27 0.43 16.95
N LYS A 11 -10.55 0.63 18.25
CA LYS A 11 -10.25 -0.34 19.32
C LYS A 11 -11.08 -1.61 19.09
N GLY A 12 -10.41 -2.75 18.96
CA GLY A 12 -11.03 -4.08 19.04
C GLY A 12 -11.22 -4.78 17.70
N MET A 13 -10.16 -5.38 17.18
CA MET A 13 -10.29 -6.49 16.22
C MET A 13 -10.23 -7.79 17.03
N VAL A 14 -11.38 -8.16 17.58
CA VAL A 14 -11.61 -9.49 18.18
C VAL A 14 -11.74 -10.53 17.08
N ASN A 15 -11.14 -11.70 17.31
CA ASN A 15 -11.10 -12.86 16.41
C ASN A 15 -12.49 -13.21 15.84
N GLY A 16 -12.57 -13.34 14.52
CA GLY A 16 -13.73 -13.89 13.81
C GLY A 16 -13.31 -14.61 12.54
N THR A 17 -13.53 -15.93 12.54
CA THR A 17 -13.64 -16.84 11.38
C THR A 17 -12.37 -17.28 10.64
N SER A 18 -11.82 -18.40 11.11
CA SER A 18 -11.54 -19.66 10.39
C SER A 18 -11.48 -19.63 8.84
N GLY A 19 -10.32 -19.96 8.28
CA GLY A 19 -10.21 -20.83 7.10
C GLY A 19 -10.54 -20.29 5.70
N ALA A 20 -11.01 -19.05 5.53
CA ALA A 20 -11.13 -18.46 4.19
C ALA A 20 -9.76 -17.94 3.74
N GLU A 21 -9.25 -18.40 2.59
CA GLU A 21 -8.08 -17.81 1.96
C GLU A 21 -8.40 -16.34 1.69
N LYS A 22 -7.77 -15.42 2.44
CA LYS A 22 -8.03 -13.99 2.26
C LYS A 22 -7.49 -13.61 0.88
N THR A 23 -8.35 -13.10 0.02
CA THR A 23 -8.00 -12.71 -1.34
C THR A 23 -6.89 -11.65 -1.33
N GLN A 24 -5.80 -11.89 -2.06
CA GLN A 24 -4.70 -10.94 -2.21
C GLN A 24 -4.93 -10.08 -3.45
N ARG A 25 -4.91 -8.76 -3.32
CA ARG A 25 -5.13 -7.84 -4.45
C ARG A 25 -4.08 -6.73 -4.48
N TYR A 26 -3.62 -6.40 -5.68
CA TYR A 26 -2.47 -5.52 -5.88
C TYR A 26 -2.84 -4.38 -6.82
N PHE A 27 -2.44 -3.16 -6.47
CA PHE A 27 -2.79 -1.96 -7.23
C PHE A 27 -1.59 -1.04 -7.40
N ARG A 28 -1.58 -0.27 -8.49
CA ARG A 28 -0.69 0.88 -8.69
C ARG A 28 -1.45 2.09 -9.22
N ILE A 29 -1.08 3.29 -8.77
CA ILE A 29 -1.65 4.56 -9.22
C ILE A 29 -0.52 5.58 -9.41
N PRO A 30 -0.44 6.27 -10.56
CA PRO A 30 0.47 7.39 -10.69
C PRO A 30 -0.06 8.62 -9.93
N PHE A 31 0.85 9.41 -9.35
CA PHE A 31 0.53 10.72 -8.79
C PHE A 31 1.53 11.78 -9.25
N VAL A 32 1.11 13.05 -9.25
CA VAL A 32 1.95 14.22 -9.50
C VAL A 32 2.06 14.98 -8.19
N ARG A 33 3.27 15.39 -7.78
CA ARG A 33 3.40 16.26 -6.62
C ARG A 33 2.93 17.68 -6.98
N PRO A 34 2.22 18.38 -6.08
CA PRO A 34 1.84 19.78 -6.30
C PRO A 34 3.04 20.66 -6.68
N SER A 35 4.21 20.44 -6.06
CA SER A 35 5.45 21.17 -6.32
C SER A 35 6.03 20.97 -7.73
N ASP A 36 5.66 19.88 -8.41
CA ASP A 36 6.15 19.55 -9.75
C ASP A 36 5.17 20.00 -10.84
N GLN A 37 3.93 20.28 -10.46
CA GLN A 37 2.95 20.92 -11.34
C GLN A 37 3.34 22.35 -11.72
N GLN A 38 4.22 22.98 -10.92
CA GLN A 38 4.62 24.38 -11.09
C GLN A 38 6.02 24.55 -11.71
N ARG A 39 6.88 23.51 -11.68
CA ARG A 39 8.29 23.61 -12.08
C ARG A 39 8.58 23.23 -13.53
N ASP A 40 7.71 22.47 -14.20
CA ASP A 40 7.90 22.15 -15.62
C ASP A 40 6.55 21.85 -16.30
N LEU A 41 6.09 22.74 -17.17
CA LEU A 41 4.85 22.58 -17.95
C LEU A 41 5.00 21.51 -19.07
N SER A 42 6.23 21.04 -19.34
CA SER A 42 6.48 20.09 -20.43
C SER A 42 6.39 18.63 -19.98
N HIS A 43 6.92 18.27 -18.81
CA HIS A 43 6.95 16.88 -18.31
C HIS A 43 6.96 16.80 -16.77
N PRO A 44 5.81 16.97 -16.08
CA PRO A 44 5.75 16.79 -14.64
C PRO A 44 6.18 15.36 -14.28
N GLN A 45 7.24 15.22 -13.46
CA GLN A 45 7.73 13.91 -13.03
C GLN A 45 6.65 13.22 -12.18
N LYS A 46 6.21 12.04 -12.62
CA LYS A 46 5.14 11.27 -11.97
C LYS A 46 5.77 10.31 -10.95
N GLY A 47 5.27 10.34 -9.72
CA GLY A 47 5.50 9.29 -8.74
C GLY A 47 4.53 8.14 -8.90
N TRP A 48 4.81 7.01 -8.25
CA TRP A 48 3.97 5.83 -8.26
C TRP A 48 3.61 5.40 -6.85
N TRP A 49 2.34 5.13 -6.62
CA TRP A 49 1.84 4.57 -5.38
C TRP A 49 1.38 3.13 -5.63
N TYR A 50 1.85 2.20 -4.81
CA TYR A 50 1.54 0.78 -4.88
C TYR A 50 0.87 0.33 -3.57
N ALA A 51 -0.14 -0.53 -3.68
CA ALA A 51 -0.83 -1.09 -2.54
C ALA A 51 -1.13 -2.57 -2.72
N HIS A 52 -0.92 -3.31 -1.65
CA HIS A 52 -1.26 -4.72 -1.51
C HIS A 52 -2.30 -4.88 -0.40
N PHE A 53 -3.47 -5.40 -0.75
CA PHE A 53 -4.57 -5.69 0.18
C PHE A 53 -4.66 -7.18 0.46
N GLU A 54 -4.74 -7.54 1.75
CA GLU A 54 -5.10 -8.87 2.25
C GLU A 54 -6.58 -8.82 2.68
N GLY A 55 -7.48 -9.30 1.83
CA GLY A 55 -8.92 -9.08 1.98
C GLY A 55 -9.28 -7.60 1.88
N PRO A 56 -10.07 -7.03 2.81
CA PRO A 56 -10.47 -5.62 2.73
C PRO A 56 -9.38 -4.64 3.19
N TRP A 57 -8.29 -5.10 3.80
CA TRP A 57 -7.31 -4.23 4.48
C TRP A 57 -5.95 -4.22 3.80
N ILE A 58 -5.26 -3.08 3.83
CA ILE A 58 -3.92 -2.95 3.28
C ILE A 58 -2.91 -3.71 4.15
N ALA A 59 -2.07 -4.51 3.52
CA ALA A 59 -1.02 -5.28 4.16
C ALA A 59 0.37 -4.72 3.86
N ARG A 60 0.59 -4.18 2.66
CA ARG A 60 1.85 -3.49 2.27
C ARG A 60 1.55 -2.29 1.38
N GLN A 61 2.35 -1.23 1.53
CA GLN A 61 2.27 0.00 0.76
C GLN A 61 3.67 0.43 0.32
N MET A 62 3.77 0.98 -0.89
CA MET A 62 5.02 1.51 -1.41
C MET A 62 4.80 2.79 -2.21
N GLU A 63 5.61 3.81 -1.94
CA GLU A 63 5.60 5.07 -2.67
C GLU A 63 6.95 5.31 -3.33
N ILE A 64 6.94 5.37 -4.66
CA ILE A 64 8.13 5.64 -5.46
C ILE A 64 8.06 7.08 -5.93
N HIS A 65 9.07 7.85 -5.50
CA HIS A 65 9.26 9.22 -5.90
C HIS A 65 10.47 9.32 -6.85
N PRO A 66 10.42 10.19 -7.86
CA PRO A 66 11.53 10.33 -8.80
C PRO A 66 12.75 11.03 -8.16
N GLU A 67 12.54 11.92 -7.19
CA GLU A 67 13.61 12.71 -6.55
C GLU A 67 13.89 12.29 -5.10
N LYS A 68 13.21 11.28 -4.56
CA LYS A 68 13.35 10.88 -3.16
C LYS A 68 13.47 9.38 -3.03
N GLU A 69 14.01 8.94 -1.89
CA GLU A 69 14.06 7.53 -1.57
C GLU A 69 12.64 6.92 -1.55
N PRO A 70 12.50 5.66 -2.01
CA PRO A 70 11.27 4.91 -1.89
C PRO A 70 10.78 4.82 -0.45
N VAL A 71 9.47 4.94 -0.25
CA VAL A 71 8.83 4.70 1.04
C VAL A 71 8.21 3.31 1.00
N LEU A 72 8.62 2.42 1.90
CA LEU A 72 8.07 1.06 2.04
C LEU A 72 7.44 0.91 3.42
N LEU A 73 6.17 0.50 3.47
CA LEU A 73 5.38 0.39 4.69
C LEU A 73 4.70 -0.98 4.77
N VAL A 74 4.64 -1.57 5.97
CA VAL A 74 3.95 -2.84 6.22
C VAL A 74 3.00 -2.75 7.41
N ALA A 75 1.88 -3.46 7.32
CA ALA A 75 0.89 -3.51 8.39
C ALA A 75 1.50 -4.09 9.68
N GLY A 76 1.08 -3.57 10.82
CA GLY A 76 1.57 -3.89 12.16
C GLY A 76 2.86 -3.15 12.56
N ARG A 77 3.63 -2.63 11.60
CA ARG A 77 4.83 -1.80 11.88
C ARG A 77 4.59 -0.33 11.57
N ASP A 78 3.98 -0.05 10.41
CA ASP A 78 3.89 1.29 9.85
C ASP A 78 2.43 1.78 9.74
N ASP A 79 1.51 1.20 10.53
CA ASP A 79 0.06 1.40 10.39
C ASP A 79 -0.37 2.87 10.39
N MET A 80 0.29 3.72 11.19
CA MET A 80 -0.01 5.15 11.26
C MET A 80 0.31 5.91 9.96
N GLN A 81 1.15 5.35 9.09
CA GLN A 81 1.59 5.96 7.83
C GLN A 81 0.92 5.32 6.61
N MET A 82 0.15 4.25 6.79
CA MET A 82 -0.52 3.52 5.72
C MET A 82 -1.94 4.04 5.46
N CYS A 83 -2.50 3.67 4.29
CA CYS A 83 -3.88 3.97 3.93
C CYS A 83 -4.87 3.42 4.97
N GLU A 84 -5.75 4.29 5.48
CA GLU A 84 -6.77 3.95 6.48
C GLU A 84 -8.04 3.33 5.91
N LEU A 85 -8.31 3.59 4.62
CA LEU A 85 -9.52 3.15 3.93
C LEU A 85 -9.43 1.66 3.56
N ASN A 86 -10.56 0.97 3.65
CA ASN A 86 -10.65 -0.39 3.14
C ASN A 86 -10.67 -0.41 1.60
N LEU A 87 -10.49 -1.59 0.99
CA LEU A 87 -10.38 -1.73 -0.45
C LEU A 87 -11.59 -1.16 -1.21
N GLU A 88 -12.81 -1.33 -0.70
CA GLU A 88 -14.01 -0.82 -1.36
C GLU A 88 -14.07 0.72 -1.29
N GLU A 89 -13.78 1.28 -0.12
CA GLU A 89 -13.77 2.73 0.15
C GLU A 89 -12.72 3.47 -0.70
N THR A 90 -11.59 2.82 -0.99
CA THR A 90 -10.54 3.42 -1.84
C THR A 90 -10.97 3.65 -3.29
N GLY A 91 -12.01 2.93 -3.76
CA GLY A 91 -12.45 2.95 -5.16
C GLY A 91 -11.43 2.36 -6.16
N LEU A 92 -10.33 1.76 -5.70
CA LEU A 92 -9.27 1.22 -6.55
C LEU A 92 -9.78 0.15 -7.52
N THR A 93 -10.72 -0.67 -7.06
CA THR A 93 -11.35 -1.75 -7.85
C THR A 93 -12.16 -1.24 -9.04
N ARG A 94 -12.60 0.02 -9.00
CA ARG A 94 -13.38 0.67 -10.06
C ARG A 94 -12.52 1.46 -11.03
N LYS A 95 -11.22 1.65 -10.72
CA LYS A 95 -10.30 2.43 -11.54
C LYS A 95 -9.61 1.53 -12.56
N ARG A 96 -9.95 1.73 -13.84
CA ARG A 96 -9.36 0.97 -14.95
C ARG A 96 -7.83 1.10 -14.96
N GLY A 97 -7.14 -0.04 -15.02
CA GLY A 97 -5.68 -0.12 -15.06
C GLY A 97 -4.98 0.11 -13.71
N ALA A 98 -5.74 0.23 -12.61
CA ALA A 98 -5.16 0.31 -11.27
C ALA A 98 -4.70 -1.05 -10.77
N GLU A 99 -5.49 -2.10 -10.97
CA GLU A 99 -5.14 -3.45 -10.52
C GLU A 99 -3.99 -4.02 -11.37
N ILE A 100 -3.02 -4.61 -10.69
CA ILE A 100 -1.81 -5.22 -11.27
C ILE A 100 -1.63 -6.64 -10.74
N LEU A 101 -0.73 -7.38 -11.38
CA LEU A 101 -0.36 -8.72 -10.92
C LEU A 101 0.54 -8.66 -9.68
N GLU A 102 0.45 -9.69 -8.84
CA GLU A 102 1.35 -9.90 -7.70
C GLU A 102 2.83 -9.79 -8.13
N GLN A 103 3.20 -10.44 -9.23
CA GLN A 103 4.57 -10.43 -9.74
C GLN A 103 5.08 -9.02 -10.06
N GLU A 104 4.21 -8.12 -10.53
CA GLU A 104 4.58 -6.73 -10.79
C GLU A 104 4.85 -5.96 -9.49
N PHE A 105 3.99 -6.18 -8.49
CA PHE A 105 4.18 -5.59 -7.16
C PHE A 105 5.47 -6.11 -6.51
N GLU A 106 5.67 -7.43 -6.47
CA GLU A 106 6.84 -8.08 -5.88
C GLU A 106 8.15 -7.65 -6.54
N ARG A 107 8.15 -7.46 -7.86
CA ARG A 107 9.32 -6.97 -8.58
C ARG A 107 9.74 -5.58 -8.10
N GLU A 108 8.80 -4.65 -7.99
CA GLU A 108 9.12 -3.31 -7.50
C GLU A 108 9.43 -3.33 -6.00
N TRP A 109 8.68 -4.08 -5.19
CA TRP A 109 8.94 -4.24 -3.75
C TRP A 109 10.38 -4.69 -3.48
N LYS A 110 10.84 -5.76 -4.16
CA LYS A 110 12.21 -6.27 -4.02
C LYS A 110 13.26 -5.28 -4.53
N LYS A 111 13.00 -4.63 -5.67
CA LYS A 111 13.89 -3.63 -6.28
C LYS A 111 14.17 -2.46 -5.36
N HIS A 112 13.19 -2.04 -4.56
CA HIS A 112 13.31 -0.90 -3.65
C HIS A 112 13.67 -1.29 -2.20
N GLY A 113 14.13 -2.52 -1.97
CA GLY A 113 14.64 -2.96 -0.65
C GLY A 113 13.63 -3.68 0.24
N GLY A 114 12.43 -3.98 -0.27
CA GLY A 114 11.38 -4.66 0.48
C GLY A 114 11.70 -6.09 0.91
N SER A 115 12.73 -6.73 0.31
CA SER A 115 13.21 -8.05 0.72
C SER A 115 13.70 -8.09 2.17
N SER A 116 14.25 -7.00 2.68
CA SER A 116 14.71 -6.87 4.07
C SER A 116 13.59 -6.42 5.02
N TYR A 117 12.43 -6.06 4.47
CA TYR A 117 11.31 -5.50 5.21
C TYR A 117 10.32 -6.61 5.56
N VAL A 118 10.75 -7.49 6.47
CA VAL A 118 9.88 -8.54 7.01
C VAL A 118 8.93 -7.95 8.05
N PRO A 119 7.63 -8.34 8.06
CA PRO A 119 6.76 -8.06 9.19
C PRO A 119 7.43 -8.60 10.46
N SER A 120 7.44 -7.82 11.54
CA SER A 120 7.94 -8.32 12.81
C SER A 120 7.19 -9.62 13.17
N PRO A 121 7.88 -10.70 13.58
CA PRO A 121 7.22 -11.94 13.98
C PRO A 121 6.28 -11.75 15.19
N THR A 122 6.45 -10.65 15.92
CA THR A 122 5.78 -10.34 17.17
C THR A 122 4.40 -9.74 16.94
N GLN A 123 3.45 -10.58 16.51
CA GLN A 123 2.01 -10.56 16.87
C GLN A 123 1.14 -11.50 16.00
N ARG A 124 1.71 -12.55 15.40
CA ARG A 124 0.87 -13.67 14.93
C ARG A 124 0.79 -14.68 16.08
N PRO A 125 -0.31 -14.76 16.86
CA PRO A 125 -0.45 -15.82 17.85
C PRO A 125 -0.27 -17.16 17.12
N ALA A 126 0.58 -18.01 17.69
CA ALA A 126 0.86 -19.33 17.18
C ALA A 126 -0.46 -20.05 16.93
N ARG A 127 -0.66 -20.50 15.68
CA ARG A 127 -1.75 -21.39 15.31
C ARG A 127 -1.63 -22.65 16.17
N ARG A 128 -2.52 -22.79 17.17
CA ARG A 128 -2.77 -24.02 17.89
C ARG A 128 -4.23 -24.40 17.68
#